data_AF-H9FHJ8-F1
#
_entry.id   AF-H9FHJ8-F1
#
_cell.length_a   1.000
_cell.length_b   1.000
_cell.length_c   1.000
_cell.angle_alpha   90.00
_cell.angle_beta   90.00
_cell.angle_gamma   90.00
#
_symmetry.space_group_name_H-M   'P 1'
#
loop_
_entity.id
_entity.type
_entity.pdbx_description
1 polymer ?
#
loop_
_entity_poly.entity_id
_entity_poly.type
_entity_poly.pdbx_seq_one_letter_code
_entity_poly.pdbx_strand_id
1 'polypeptide(L)'
;SAFGGLSQLQKLYLSGNFLTQFPMDLYVGRFKLPELMFLDVSYNRIPSMPMHHINLVPGKQLRGIYLHGNPFVCDCSLYSLLVFWYRRHFSSVMDFKNDYTCRLWSDSRRSRQVLLLQDSFMNCSDSIINGSFRALGFIHEAQVGERLIVHCDSKTGNANTDFIWMGPDNRLLEPDKEMENFH
;
A
#
# COMPACT_ATOMS: atom_id res chain seq x y z
N SER A 1 11.47 17.58 -10.46
CA SER A 1 11.06 16.30 -11.07
C SER A 1 10.98 16.46 -12.57
N ALA A 2 11.25 15.41 -13.35
CA ALA A 2 11.12 15.41 -14.82
C ALA A 2 9.68 15.67 -15.29
N PHE A 3 8.69 15.35 -14.47
CA PHE A 3 7.26 15.50 -14.77
C PHE A 3 6.63 16.71 -14.06
N GLY A 4 7.44 17.54 -13.41
CA GLY A 4 6.95 18.70 -12.66
C GLY A 4 6.13 19.64 -13.54
N GLY A 5 4.94 20.04 -13.06
CA GLY A 5 4.05 20.95 -13.77
C GLY A 5 3.00 20.26 -14.65
N LEU A 6 3.08 18.94 -14.85
CA LEU A 6 2.07 18.17 -15.58
C LEU A 6 0.85 17.86 -14.70
N SER A 7 0.15 18.89 -14.22
CA SER A 7 -0.93 18.77 -13.22
C SER A 7 -2.09 17.86 -13.64
N GLN A 8 -2.31 17.69 -14.94
CA GLN A 8 -3.37 16.84 -15.51
C GLN A 8 -2.90 15.43 -15.89
N LEU A 9 -1.64 15.06 -15.62
CA LEU A 9 -1.13 13.75 -15.99
C LEU A 9 -1.81 12.66 -15.17
N GLN A 10 -2.52 11.74 -15.85
CA GLN A 10 -3.26 10.66 -15.19
C GLN A 10 -2.57 9.31 -15.23
N LYS A 11 -1.79 9.04 -16.27
CA LYS A 11 -1.12 7.75 -16.46
C LYS A 11 0.32 7.96 -16.83
N LEU A 12 1.22 7.25 -16.16
CA LEU A 12 2.65 7.29 -16.41
C LEU A 12 3.20 5.86 -16.46
N TYR A 13 3.78 5.52 -17.61
CA TYR A 13 4.36 4.20 -17.88
C TYR A 13 5.88 4.33 -17.91
N LEU A 14 6.56 3.69 -16.96
CA LEU A 14 8.01 3.64 -16.80
C LEU A 14 8.52 2.20 -16.67
N SER A 15 7.71 1.21 -17.06
CA SER A 15 8.08 -0.20 -17.04
C SER A 15 9.33 -0.49 -17.87
N GLY A 16 10.13 -1.48 -17.47
CA GLY A 16 11.29 -1.94 -18.25
C GLY A 16 12.45 -0.95 -18.29
N ASN A 17 12.55 -0.05 -17.32
CA ASN A 17 13.61 0.94 -17.20
C ASN A 17 14.65 0.55 -16.13
N PHE A 18 15.55 1.48 -15.80
CA PHE A 18 16.61 1.29 -14.82
C PHE A 18 16.40 2.08 -13.53
N LEU A 19 15.15 2.38 -13.16
CA LEU A 19 14.85 3.09 -11.92
C LEU A 19 15.35 2.29 -10.72
N THR A 20 16.18 2.91 -9.89
CA THR A 20 16.73 2.30 -8.67
C THR A 20 16.00 2.77 -7.41
N GLN A 21 15.10 3.75 -7.54
CA GLN A 21 14.32 4.31 -6.45
C GLN A 21 12.89 4.53 -6.90
N PHE A 22 11.94 4.37 -5.97
CA PHE A 22 10.55 4.71 -6.23
C PHE A 22 10.36 6.23 -6.30
N PRO A 23 9.68 6.77 -7.33
CA PRO A 23 9.58 8.21 -7.56
C PRO A 23 8.51 8.86 -6.64
N MET A 24 8.82 8.99 -5.34
CA MET A 24 7.90 9.58 -4.35
C MET A 24 7.54 11.03 -4.62
N ASP A 25 8.40 11.78 -5.30
CA ASP A 25 8.19 13.18 -5.65
C ASP A 25 6.99 13.40 -6.58
N LEU A 26 6.48 12.34 -7.20
CA LEU A 26 5.22 12.36 -7.95
C LEU A 26 3.98 12.42 -7.04
N TYR A 27 4.09 12.01 -5.78
CA TYR A 27 2.97 11.97 -4.83
C TYR A 27 3.09 13.06 -3.75
N VAL A 28 4.32 13.43 -3.38
CA VAL A 28 4.58 14.39 -2.31
C VAL A 28 5.51 15.53 -2.74
N GLY A 29 5.38 16.67 -2.08
CA GLY A 29 6.23 17.83 -2.30
C GLY A 29 5.83 18.68 -3.51
N ARG A 30 6.79 19.50 -3.97
CA ARG A 30 6.56 20.58 -4.95
C ARG A 30 6.16 20.07 -6.35
N PHE A 31 6.57 18.85 -6.71
CA PHE A 31 6.35 18.30 -8.04
C PHE A 31 5.26 17.24 -8.09
N LYS A 32 4.43 17.15 -7.05
CA LYS A 32 3.34 16.18 -6.97
C LYS A 32 2.41 16.32 -8.17
N LEU A 33 1.90 15.18 -8.63
CA LEU A 33 0.95 15.05 -9.72
C LEU A 33 -0.41 14.68 -9.12
N PRO A 34 -1.30 15.65 -8.89
CA PRO A 34 -2.55 15.43 -8.15
C PRO A 34 -3.51 14.49 -8.88
N GLU A 35 -3.48 14.50 -10.21
CA GLU A 35 -4.35 13.66 -11.05
C GLU A 35 -3.72 12.33 -11.44
N LEU A 36 -2.51 11.99 -10.97
CA LEU A 36 -1.85 10.74 -11.34
C LEU A 36 -2.59 9.54 -10.74
N MET A 37 -3.20 8.75 -11.61
CA MET A 37 -4.05 7.61 -11.25
C MET A 37 -3.40 6.26 -11.55
N PHE A 38 -2.36 6.24 -12.37
CA PHE A 38 -1.68 5.03 -12.79
C PHE A 38 -0.19 5.31 -12.93
N LEU A 39 0.63 4.56 -12.21
CA LEU A 39 2.07 4.58 -12.29
C LEU A 39 2.56 3.14 -12.46
N ASP A 40 3.09 2.84 -13.63
CA ASP A 40 3.75 1.57 -13.87
C ASP A 40 5.26 1.72 -13.81
N VAL A 41 5.86 1.18 -12.75
CA VAL A 41 7.32 1.09 -12.56
C VAL A 41 7.75 -0.38 -12.45
N SER A 42 6.98 -1.29 -13.05
CA SER A 42 7.31 -2.72 -13.12
C SER A 42 8.62 -2.96 -13.87
N TYR A 43 9.23 -4.12 -13.67
CA TYR A 43 10.47 -4.53 -14.34
C TYR A 43 11.58 -3.46 -14.33
N ASN A 44 11.75 -2.79 -13.19
CA ASN A 44 12.82 -1.83 -12.92
C ASN A 44 13.85 -2.44 -11.96
N ARG A 45 14.68 -1.60 -11.31
CA ARG A 45 15.74 -2.02 -10.38
C ARG A 45 15.50 -1.49 -8.96
N ILE A 46 14.25 -1.30 -8.56
CA ILE A 46 13.87 -0.75 -7.25
C ILE A 46 14.05 -1.86 -6.19
N PRO A 47 14.96 -1.69 -5.21
CA PRO A 47 15.21 -2.73 -4.21
C PRO A 47 14.28 -2.64 -2.98
N SER A 48 13.66 -1.49 -2.74
CA SER A 48 12.80 -1.26 -1.57
C SER A 48 11.82 -0.11 -1.79
N MET A 49 10.73 -0.13 -1.02
CA MET A 49 9.73 0.93 -1.01
C MET A 49 9.98 1.93 0.14
N PRO A 50 9.72 3.23 -0.06
CA PRO A 50 9.88 4.25 0.98
C PRO A 50 8.71 4.22 1.96
N MET A 51 8.70 3.19 2.82
CA MET A 51 7.60 2.86 3.74
C MET A 51 7.22 4.01 4.69
N HIS A 52 8.17 4.85 5.09
CA HIS A 52 7.89 6.01 5.94
C HIS A 52 7.03 7.09 5.27
N HIS A 53 7.00 7.14 3.93
CA HIS A 53 6.27 8.17 3.17
C HIS A 53 5.10 7.58 2.39
N ILE A 54 4.95 6.26 2.32
CA ILE A 54 3.89 5.63 1.54
C ILE A 54 2.49 5.97 2.10
N ASN A 55 2.40 6.25 3.40
CA ASN A 55 1.17 6.73 4.06
C ASN A 55 0.75 8.15 3.65
N LEU A 56 1.66 8.92 3.03
CA LEU A 56 1.37 10.24 2.47
C LEU A 56 0.73 10.14 1.08
N VAL A 57 0.78 8.97 0.44
CA VAL A 57 0.18 8.75 -0.88
C VAL A 57 -1.34 8.55 -0.71
N PRO A 58 -2.18 9.35 -1.38
CA PRO A 58 -3.63 9.15 -1.36
C PRO A 58 -4.04 7.75 -1.79
N GLY A 59 -5.00 7.14 -1.09
CA GLY A 59 -5.51 5.79 -1.40
C GLY A 59 -5.98 5.61 -2.86
N LYS A 60 -6.58 6.66 -3.43
CA LYS A 60 -6.98 6.74 -4.85
C LYS A 60 -5.83 6.49 -5.83
N GLN A 61 -4.62 6.93 -5.47
CA GLN A 61 -3.42 6.80 -6.29
C GLN A 61 -2.67 5.51 -5.97
N LEU A 62 -2.66 5.05 -4.71
CA LEU A 62 -2.04 3.79 -4.29
C LEU A 62 -2.52 2.59 -5.11
N ARG A 63 -3.82 2.51 -5.43
CA ARG A 63 -4.41 1.41 -6.23
C ARG A 63 -3.82 1.30 -7.63
N GLY A 64 -3.24 2.39 -8.15
CA GLY A 64 -2.72 2.49 -9.51
C GLY A 64 -1.22 2.24 -9.63
N ILE A 65 -0.56 1.77 -8.57
CA ILE A 65 0.89 1.59 -8.55
C ILE A 65 1.24 0.13 -8.88
N TYR A 66 1.99 -0.07 -9.96
CA TYR A 66 2.48 -1.37 -10.40
C TYR A 66 3.99 -1.49 -10.15
N LEU A 67 4.38 -2.52 -9.40
CA LEU A 67 5.71 -2.69 -8.82
C LEU A 67 6.36 -4.04 -9.13
N HIS A 68 5.62 -4.98 -9.71
CA HIS A 68 6.07 -6.34 -9.96
C HIS A 68 7.33 -6.39 -10.85
N GLY A 69 8.09 -7.48 -10.77
CA GLY A 69 9.34 -7.63 -11.55
C GLY A 69 10.52 -6.77 -11.07
N ASN A 70 10.43 -6.12 -9.91
CA ASN A 70 11.54 -5.40 -9.29
C ASN A 70 12.35 -6.30 -8.33
N PRO A 71 13.67 -6.08 -8.18
CA PRO A 71 14.58 -6.93 -7.41
C PRO A 71 14.55 -6.61 -5.91
N PHE A 72 13.36 -6.69 -5.30
CA PHE A 72 13.13 -6.30 -3.92
C PHE A 72 14.03 -7.04 -2.93
N VAL A 73 14.38 -6.39 -1.82
CA VAL A 73 14.96 -7.02 -0.64
C VAL A 73 13.81 -7.57 0.21
N CYS A 74 13.94 -8.80 0.71
CA CYS A 74 12.92 -9.37 1.58
C CYS A 74 12.96 -8.67 2.95
N ASP A 75 11.92 -7.91 3.28
CA ASP A 75 11.69 -7.39 4.62
C ASP A 75 10.20 -7.45 4.98
N CYS A 76 9.91 -7.32 6.27
CA CYS A 76 8.54 -7.41 6.75
C CYS A 76 7.67 -6.23 6.32
N SER A 77 8.24 -5.05 6.10
CA SER A 77 7.47 -3.87 5.73
C SER A 77 6.92 -3.98 4.30
N LEU A 78 7.74 -4.43 3.35
CA LEU A 78 7.31 -4.73 1.98
C LEU A 78 6.28 -5.86 1.97
N TYR A 79 6.53 -6.93 2.73
CA TYR A 79 5.59 -8.05 2.84
C TYR A 79 4.22 -7.57 3.34
N SER A 80 4.18 -6.80 4.43
CA SER A 80 2.95 -6.23 4.96
C SER A 80 2.22 -5.32 3.96
N LEU A 81 2.95 -4.50 3.20
CA LEU A 81 2.37 -3.65 2.15
C LEU A 81 1.69 -4.48 1.06
N LEU A 82 2.34 -5.53 0.57
CA LEU A 82 1.79 -6.36 -0.50
C LEU A 82 0.63 -7.25 -0.03
N VAL A 83 0.70 -7.79 1.20
CA VAL A 83 -0.44 -8.48 1.82
C VAL A 83 -1.63 -7.52 1.95
N PHE A 84 -1.38 -6.27 2.33
CA PHE A 84 -2.41 -5.25 2.37
C PHE A 84 -3.05 -5.00 1.00
N TRP A 85 -2.25 -4.78 -0.05
CA TRP A 85 -2.75 -4.59 -1.41
C TRP A 85 -3.51 -5.81 -1.95
N TYR A 86 -3.04 -7.01 -1.61
CA TYR A 86 -3.72 -8.27 -1.95
C TYR A 86 -5.09 -8.37 -1.27
N ARG A 87 -5.17 -8.09 0.04
CA ARG A 87 -6.45 -8.10 0.80
C ARG A 87 -7.44 -7.03 0.34
N ARG A 88 -6.94 -5.91 -0.21
CA ARG A 88 -7.76 -4.86 -0.83
C ARG A 88 -8.11 -5.15 -2.30
N HIS A 89 -7.73 -6.30 -2.83
CA HIS A 89 -7.95 -6.70 -4.22
C HIS A 89 -7.42 -5.68 -5.24
N PHE A 90 -6.27 -5.06 -4.95
CA PHE A 90 -5.63 -4.18 -5.93
C PHE A 90 -5.15 -5.03 -7.12
N SER A 91 -5.59 -4.66 -8.33
CA SER A 91 -5.24 -5.35 -9.58
C SER A 91 -3.72 -5.48 -9.75
N SER A 92 -2.95 -4.48 -9.32
CA SER A 92 -1.48 -4.52 -9.38
C SER A 92 -0.85 -5.71 -8.65
N VAL A 93 -1.52 -6.26 -7.63
CA VAL A 93 -1.04 -7.42 -6.88
C VAL A 93 -1.80 -8.70 -7.25
N MET A 94 -3.10 -8.61 -7.51
CA MET A 94 -3.91 -9.77 -7.90
C MET A 94 -3.44 -10.35 -9.25
N ASP A 95 -3.23 -9.49 -10.25
CA ASP A 95 -2.90 -9.92 -11.62
C ASP A 95 -1.44 -10.39 -11.73
N PHE A 96 -0.57 -9.83 -10.88
CA PHE A 96 0.89 -10.03 -10.94
C PHE A 96 1.46 -10.74 -9.71
N LYS A 97 0.63 -11.50 -8.97
CA LYS A 97 1.01 -12.17 -7.71
C LYS A 97 2.34 -12.92 -7.80
N ASN A 98 2.56 -13.63 -8.90
CA ASN A 98 3.73 -14.48 -9.12
C ASN A 98 4.99 -13.70 -9.53
N ASP A 99 4.85 -12.42 -9.91
CA ASP A 99 5.96 -11.55 -10.30
C ASP A 99 6.50 -10.74 -9.11
N TYR A 100 5.84 -10.79 -7.96
CA TYR A 100 6.36 -10.25 -6.71
C TYR A 100 7.32 -11.24 -6.07
N THR A 101 8.60 -11.02 -6.33
CA THR A 101 9.69 -11.77 -5.72
C THR A 101 10.60 -10.84 -4.92
N CYS A 102 11.31 -11.40 -3.94
CA CYS A 102 12.36 -10.69 -3.22
C CYS A 102 13.61 -11.54 -3.08
N ARG A 103 14.73 -10.91 -2.76
CA ARG A 103 16.03 -11.54 -2.50
C ARG A 103 16.23 -11.69 -1.01
N LEU A 104 16.30 -12.94 -0.56
CA LEU A 104 16.66 -13.31 0.80
C LEU A 104 18.15 -13.64 0.84
N TRP A 105 18.89 -13.01 1.75
CA TRP A 105 20.31 -13.26 1.94
C TRP A 105 20.48 -14.34 3.01
N SER A 106 20.98 -15.50 2.60
CA SER A 106 21.31 -16.58 3.54
C SER A 106 22.73 -16.44 4.10
N ASP A 107 23.61 -15.75 3.36
CA ASP A 107 25.00 -15.43 3.72
C ASP A 107 25.53 -14.32 2.79
N SER A 108 26.70 -13.75 3.08
CA SER A 108 27.31 -12.60 2.37
C SER A 108 27.59 -12.81 0.87
N ARG A 109 27.44 -14.02 0.33
CA ARG A 109 27.68 -14.34 -1.10
C ARG A 109 26.55 -15.09 -1.81
N ARG A 110 25.44 -15.43 -1.14
CA ARG A 110 24.35 -16.21 -1.75
C ARG A 110 22.99 -15.58 -1.41
N SER A 111 22.35 -15.01 -2.43
CA SER A 111 20.96 -14.57 -2.37
C SER A 111 20.06 -15.56 -3.08
N ARG A 112 18.94 -15.92 -2.46
CA ARG A 112 17.88 -16.72 -3.08
C ARG A 112 16.70 -15.81 -3.42
N GLN A 113 16.16 -15.95 -4.63
CA GLN A 113 14.91 -15.30 -5.01
C GLN A 113 13.73 -16.14 -4.52
N VAL A 114 12.75 -15.48 -3.91
CA VAL A 114 11.59 -16.12 -3.27
C VAL A 114 10.33 -15.32 -3.56
N LEU A 115 9.18 -15.99 -3.61
CA LEU A 115 7.88 -15.37 -3.84
C LEU A 115 7.40 -14.66 -2.57
N LEU A 116 7.06 -13.38 -2.68
CA LEU A 116 6.64 -12.54 -1.54
C LEU A 116 5.24 -12.91 -1.02
N LEU A 117 4.34 -13.29 -1.92
CA LEU A 117 2.91 -13.51 -1.63
C LEU A 117 2.54 -15.01 -1.58
N GLN A 118 3.52 -15.86 -1.29
CA GLN A 118 3.28 -17.27 -1.01
C GLN A 118 2.90 -17.43 0.48
N ASP A 119 1.88 -18.25 0.74
CA ASP A 119 1.35 -18.42 2.09
C ASP A 119 2.45 -18.83 3.08
N SER A 120 2.46 -18.19 4.25
CA SER A 120 3.32 -18.54 5.38
C SER A 120 4.83 -18.38 5.15
N PHE A 121 5.26 -17.71 4.07
CA PHE A 121 6.68 -17.67 3.71
C PHE A 121 7.53 -16.78 4.65
N MET A 122 7.00 -15.63 5.09
CA MET A 122 7.70 -14.71 5.99
C MET A 122 7.20 -14.89 7.43
N ASN A 123 8.10 -15.23 8.36
CA ASN A 123 7.84 -15.24 9.80
C ASN A 123 7.96 -13.80 10.37
N CYS A 124 7.09 -12.91 9.93
CA CYS A 124 6.99 -11.57 10.49
C CYS A 124 6.13 -11.60 11.74
N SER A 125 6.61 -11.01 12.83
CA SER A 125 5.81 -10.91 14.05
C SER A 125 4.57 -10.06 13.81
N ASP A 126 3.46 -10.42 14.47
CA ASP A 126 2.24 -9.62 14.44
C ASP A 126 2.48 -8.17 14.89
N SER A 127 3.49 -7.92 15.73
CA SER A 127 3.87 -6.56 16.13
C SER A 127 4.43 -5.72 14.98
N ILE A 128 5.21 -6.30 14.07
CA ILE A 128 5.79 -5.58 12.91
C ILE A 128 4.71 -5.37 11.85
N ILE A 129 3.86 -6.37 11.67
CA ILE A 129 2.70 -6.30 10.78
C ILE A 129 1.74 -5.21 11.27
N ASN A 130 1.35 -5.25 12.55
CA ASN A 130 0.48 -4.26 13.18
C ASN A 130 1.15 -2.88 13.22
N GLY A 131 2.46 -2.80 13.47
CA GLY A 131 3.23 -1.55 13.40
C GLY A 131 3.20 -0.93 12.00
N SER A 132 3.31 -1.76 10.96
CA SER A 132 3.20 -1.31 9.57
C SER A 132 1.76 -0.87 9.25
N PHE A 133 0.75 -1.61 9.71
CA PHE A 133 -0.65 -1.21 9.56
C PHE A 133 -0.98 0.09 10.30
N ARG A 134 -0.39 0.33 11.49
CA ARG A 134 -0.50 1.62 12.20
C ARG A 134 0.14 2.75 11.43
N ALA A 135 1.37 2.56 10.94
CA ALA A 135 2.09 3.56 10.15
C ALA A 135 1.32 3.93 8.87
N LEU A 136 0.60 2.95 8.30
CA LEU A 136 -0.28 3.11 7.15
C LEU A 136 -1.69 3.63 7.50
N GLY A 137 -2.01 3.85 8.79
CA GLY A 137 -3.29 4.40 9.24
C GLY A 137 -4.46 3.40 9.23
N PHE A 138 -4.20 2.09 9.28
CA PHE A 138 -5.24 1.04 9.28
C PHE A 138 -5.62 0.53 10.67
N ILE A 139 -4.70 0.63 11.63
CA ILE A 139 -4.98 0.28 13.03
C ILE A 139 -4.90 1.56 13.84
N HIS A 140 -6.00 1.87 14.51
CA HIS A 140 -6.07 2.93 15.50
C HIS A 140 -6.13 2.30 16.89
N GLU A 141 -5.38 2.85 17.83
CA GLU A 141 -5.54 2.57 19.24
C GLU A 141 -6.17 3.78 19.91
N ALA A 142 -7.04 3.52 20.88
CA ALA A 142 -7.64 4.53 21.74
C ALA A 142 -7.81 3.94 23.14
N GLN A 143 -7.69 4.79 24.16
CA GLN A 143 -7.97 4.43 25.54
C GLN A 143 -9.44 4.68 25.88
N VAL A 144 -9.93 4.02 26.93
CA VAL A 144 -11.30 4.22 27.42
C VAL A 144 -11.49 5.68 27.81
N GLY A 145 -12.49 6.34 27.22
CA GLY A 145 -12.78 7.75 27.42
C GLY A 145 -12.16 8.69 26.37
N GLU A 146 -11.26 8.21 25.52
CA GLU A 146 -10.76 8.99 24.38
C GLU A 146 -11.75 8.97 23.21
N ARG A 147 -11.83 10.09 22.49
CA ARG A 147 -12.59 10.16 21.24
C ARG A 147 -11.74 9.68 20.08
N LEU A 148 -12.07 8.52 19.53
CA LEU A 148 -11.47 8.02 18.29
C LEU A 148 -12.34 8.40 17.07
N ILE A 149 -11.72 8.96 16.03
CA ILE A 149 -12.37 9.24 14.75
C ILE A 149 -11.70 8.38 13.68
N VAL A 150 -12.44 7.38 13.19
CA VAL A 150 -12.00 6.55 12.06
C VAL A 150 -12.62 7.12 10.79
N HIS A 151 -11.78 7.65 9.89
CA HIS A 151 -12.26 8.16 8.63
C HIS A 151 -12.47 7.02 7.63
N CYS A 152 -13.58 7.06 6.89
CA CYS A 152 -13.77 6.14 5.77
C CYS A 152 -12.91 6.64 4.61
N ASP A 153 -11.96 5.82 4.16
CA ASP A 153 -11.17 6.16 2.96
C ASP A 153 -12.02 5.91 1.70
N SER A 154 -12.95 6.81 1.44
CA SER A 154 -13.83 6.79 0.26
C SER A 154 -13.08 7.02 -1.05
N LYS A 155 -11.77 7.29 -0.99
CA LYS A 155 -10.92 7.67 -2.12
C LYS A 155 -10.63 6.51 -3.07
N THR A 156 -10.99 5.27 -2.71
CA THR A 156 -10.86 4.09 -3.56
C THR A 156 -12.11 3.80 -4.42
N GLY A 157 -13.27 4.36 -4.08
CA GLY A 157 -14.53 4.12 -4.79
C GLY A 157 -14.73 5.02 -6.02
N ASN A 158 -15.64 4.62 -6.89
CA ASN A 158 -16.13 5.44 -8.00
C ASN A 158 -17.24 6.38 -7.51
N ALA A 159 -17.70 7.31 -8.34
CA ALA A 159 -18.74 8.28 -7.98
C ALA A 159 -20.06 7.65 -7.47
N ASN A 160 -20.33 6.38 -7.79
CA ASN A 160 -21.52 5.63 -7.38
C ASN A 160 -21.22 4.53 -6.33
N THR A 161 -20.14 4.68 -5.55
CA THR A 161 -19.83 3.71 -4.49
C THR A 161 -20.47 4.14 -3.18
N ASP A 162 -21.39 3.33 -2.68
CA ASP A 162 -21.92 3.48 -1.33
C ASP A 162 -20.91 2.93 -0.31
N PHE A 163 -20.62 3.73 0.72
CA PHE A 163 -19.73 3.34 1.80
C PHE A 163 -20.55 3.07 3.05
N ILE A 164 -20.45 1.85 3.55
CA ILE A 164 -21.11 1.41 4.77
C ILE A 164 -20.06 1.07 5.82
N TRP A 165 -20.33 1.49 7.05
CA TRP A 165 -19.58 1.05 8.21
C TRP A 165 -20.23 -0.21 8.76
N MET A 166 -19.45 -1.25 9.03
CA MET A 166 -19.91 -2.47 9.68
C MET A 166 -19.10 -2.72 10.95
N GLY A 167 -19.79 -3.07 12.02
CA GLY A 167 -19.20 -3.43 13.31
C GLY A 167 -18.57 -4.83 13.31
N PRO A 168 -17.84 -5.18 14.39
CA PRO A 168 -17.22 -6.50 14.56
C PRO A 168 -18.22 -7.66 14.57
N ASP A 169 -19.44 -7.39 15.03
CA ASP A 169 -20.59 -8.30 15.04
C ASP A 169 -21.30 -8.40 13.68
N ASN A 170 -20.70 -7.83 12.63
CA ASN A 170 -21.21 -7.78 11.26
C ASN A 170 -22.54 -7.03 11.14
N ARG A 171 -22.84 -6.11 12.08
CA ARG A 171 -24.00 -5.21 11.98
C ARG A 171 -23.63 -3.90 11.30
N LEU A 172 -24.57 -3.36 10.54
CA LEU A 172 -24.43 -2.06 9.90
C LEU A 172 -24.44 -0.95 10.96
N LEU A 173 -23.51 0.00 10.84
CA LEU A 173 -23.46 1.20 11.65
C LEU A 173 -24.20 2.31 10.91
N GLU A 174 -25.36 2.68 11.43
CA GLU A 174 -26.18 3.75 10.87
C GLU A 174 -25.63 5.13 11.26
N PRO A 175 -25.64 6.11 10.35
CA PRO A 175 -25.28 7.49 10.66
C PRO A 175 -26.13 8.03 11.82
N ASP A 176 -25.52 8.82 12.70
CA ASP A 176 -26.17 9.55 13.80
C ASP A 176 -26.88 8.69 14.86
N LYS A 177 -26.61 7.38 14.88
CA LYS A 177 -27.14 6.45 15.88
C LYS A 177 -26.10 6.14 16.94
N GLU A 178 -26.38 6.52 18.18
CA GLU A 178 -25.54 6.12 19.32
C GLU A 178 -25.70 4.61 19.56
N MET A 179 -24.56 3.92 19.60
CA MET A 179 -24.49 2.50 19.94
C MET A 179 -23.63 2.35 21.19
N GLU A 180 -24.22 1.80 22.25
CA GLU A 180 -23.47 1.39 23.43
C GLU A 180 -22.87 0.00 23.22
N ASN A 181 -21.62 -0.18 23.64
CA ASN A 181 -20.89 -1.46 23.67
C ASN A 181 -20.61 -2.09 22.28
N PHE A 182 -19.58 -1.57 21.60
CA PHE A 182 -18.89 -2.30 20.54
C PHE A 182 -18.09 -3.46 21.18
N HIS A 183 -18.67 -4.66 21.17
CA HIS A 183 -18.00 -5.90 21.59
C HIS A 183 -17.49 -6.71 20.40
#